data_AF-A0A3B4DHY4-F1
#
_entry.id   AF-A0A3B4DHY4-F1
#
_cell.length_a   1.000
_cell.length_b   1.000
_cell.length_c   1.000
_cell.angle_alpha   90.00
_cell.angle_beta   90.00
_cell.angle_gamma   90.00
#
_symmetry.space_group_name_H-M   'P 1'
#
loop_
_entity.id
_entity.type
_entity.pdbx_description
1 polymer ?
#
loop_
_entity_poly.entity_id
_entity_poly.type
_entity_poly.pdbx_seq_one_letter_code
_entity_poly.pdbx_strand_id
1 'polypeptide(L)'
;MDLKAESDDNLDCERPAPIEVFASRSTLHGIAHMFTYERVCIKRCLWIVFFIGSFSFLVLVCVDRVQFYLQYPHVTKLDEVTAPMMTFPAVTFCNLNAFRFSRVTRNDLYHAGELLALLNGRYEIRDTHLVEESVLETLKVKADFLTFKPRPFNMREFYDRTGHDIKDMLLSCYYRGVECSAEDFTVVSQHVHDRVSLCLCCGTRMICSEKGLNTSLGVFEFLKSFFIVAHNSCFCLLFVSGL
;
A
#
# COMPACT_ATOMS: atom_id res chain seq x y z
N MET A 1 76.96 68.00 -25.30
CA MET A 1 76.64 67.10 -26.43
C MET A 1 77.62 65.95 -26.28
N ASP A 2 77.22 64.72 -25.96
CA ASP A 2 76.05 64.02 -26.47
C ASP A 2 75.34 63.18 -25.40
N LEU A 3 74.02 63.24 -25.50
CA LEU A 3 73.03 62.40 -24.85
C LEU A 3 73.02 61.01 -25.51
N LYS A 4 72.92 59.96 -24.71
CA LYS A 4 72.39 58.66 -25.16
C LYS A 4 71.68 58.04 -23.95
N ALA A 5 70.45 58.46 -23.71
CA ALA A 5 69.21 57.87 -24.22
C ALA A 5 68.90 56.55 -23.50
N GLU A 6 67.89 56.61 -22.63
CA GLU A 6 67.17 55.45 -22.10
C GLU A 6 66.77 54.49 -23.21
N SER A 7 66.79 53.20 -22.86
CA SER A 7 65.86 52.24 -23.44
C SER A 7 65.36 51.36 -22.30
N ASP A 8 64.36 51.86 -21.59
CA ASP A 8 63.43 51.04 -20.83
C ASP A 8 62.45 50.45 -21.84
N ASP A 9 62.64 49.17 -22.18
CA ASP A 9 61.58 48.30 -22.68
C ASP A 9 62.12 46.88 -22.79
N ASN A 10 61.67 46.00 -21.91
CA ASN A 10 61.02 44.75 -22.29
C ASN A 10 60.47 44.11 -21.02
N LEU A 11 59.14 44.11 -20.90
CA LEU A 11 58.39 43.20 -20.05
C LEU A 11 58.98 41.78 -20.15
N ASP A 12 59.71 41.33 -19.13
CA ASP A 12 59.87 39.91 -18.91
C ASP A 12 58.53 39.37 -18.43
N CYS A 13 57.69 39.01 -19.40
CA CYS A 13 56.56 38.14 -19.19
C CYS A 13 57.13 36.83 -18.64
N GLU A 14 57.03 36.63 -17.33
CA GLU A 14 57.59 35.49 -16.59
C GLU A 14 57.19 34.21 -17.32
N ARG A 15 58.15 33.59 -18.02
CA ARG A 15 57.86 32.40 -18.84
C ARG A 15 57.27 31.35 -17.92
N PRO A 16 56.07 30.80 -18.21
CA PRO A 16 55.48 29.78 -17.36
C PRO A 16 56.45 28.61 -17.24
N ALA A 17 56.59 28.10 -16.02
CA ALA A 17 57.45 26.95 -15.75
C ALA A 17 57.11 25.80 -16.71
N PRO A 18 58.13 25.08 -17.23
CA PRO A 18 57.92 24.12 -18.28
C PRO A 18 57.13 22.90 -17.74
N ILE A 19 56.25 22.33 -18.57
CA ILE A 19 55.20 21.36 -18.19
C ILE A 19 55.76 20.10 -17.51
N GLU A 20 57.03 19.80 -17.73
CA GLU A 20 57.77 18.67 -17.16
C GLU A 20 58.01 18.85 -15.65
N VAL A 21 58.25 20.09 -15.20
CA VAL A 21 58.40 20.42 -13.78
C VAL A 21 57.06 20.24 -13.06
N PHE A 22 55.95 20.53 -13.73
CA PHE A 22 54.61 20.25 -13.21
C PHE A 22 54.32 18.74 -13.19
N ALA A 23 54.59 18.04 -14.29
CA ALA A 23 54.33 16.60 -14.41
C ALA A 23 55.15 15.76 -13.40
N SER A 24 56.38 16.16 -13.10
CA SER A 24 57.24 15.50 -12.11
C SER A 24 56.83 15.78 -10.66
N ARG A 25 56.11 16.88 -10.40
CA ARG A 25 55.60 17.26 -9.06
C ARG A 25 54.14 16.86 -8.83
N SER A 26 53.46 16.33 -9.85
CA SER A 26 52.07 15.91 -9.77
C SER A 26 51.90 14.56 -9.07
N THR A 27 50.77 14.38 -8.39
CA THR A 27 50.37 13.09 -7.78
C THR A 27 49.71 12.14 -8.78
N LEU A 28 49.51 12.59 -10.02
CA LEU A 28 48.89 11.79 -11.08
C LEU A 28 49.88 10.74 -11.60
N HIS A 29 49.63 9.49 -11.23
CA HIS A 29 50.49 8.37 -11.60
C HIS A 29 50.57 8.23 -13.13
N GLY A 30 51.78 8.17 -13.67
CA GLY A 30 52.03 8.04 -15.11
C GLY A 30 52.26 9.35 -15.87
N ILE A 31 51.87 10.51 -15.33
CA ILE A 31 52.08 11.81 -16.00
C ILE A 31 53.56 12.19 -16.08
N ALA A 32 54.35 11.86 -15.04
CA ALA A 32 55.79 12.10 -15.01
C ALA A 32 56.53 11.32 -16.12
N HIS A 33 56.06 10.11 -16.45
CA HIS A 33 56.63 9.25 -17.50
C HIS A 33 56.20 9.65 -18.92
N MET A 34 55.09 10.39 -19.04
CA MET A 34 54.63 10.95 -20.31
C MET A 34 55.49 12.14 -20.77
N PHE A 35 56.02 12.93 -19.82
CA PHE A 35 56.76 14.17 -20.09
C PHE A 35 58.27 14.11 -19.77
N THR A 36 58.86 12.91 -19.69
CA THR A 36 60.31 12.76 -19.47
C THR A 36 61.14 13.10 -20.73
N TYR A 37 62.29 13.75 -20.56
CA TYR A 37 63.25 14.19 -21.60
C TYR A 37 64.11 13.05 -22.19
N GLU A 38 63.53 11.89 -22.53
CA GLU A 38 64.29 10.79 -23.17
C GLU A 38 64.04 10.72 -24.69
N ARG A 39 65.10 10.48 -25.48
CA ARG A 39 65.07 10.36 -26.95
C ARG A 39 64.24 9.16 -27.48
N VAL A 40 63.80 8.24 -26.62
CA VAL A 40 63.16 6.98 -27.03
C VAL A 40 61.63 7.14 -27.11
N CYS A 41 61.13 7.52 -28.28
CA CYS A 41 59.70 7.75 -28.53
C CYS A 41 58.79 6.55 -28.16
N ILE A 42 59.28 5.31 -28.29
CA ILE A 42 58.47 4.09 -28.09
C ILE A 42 58.00 3.94 -26.64
N LYS A 43 58.90 4.12 -25.67
CA LYS A 43 58.54 4.00 -24.24
C LYS A 43 57.51 5.06 -23.85
N ARG A 44 57.67 6.28 -24.34
CA ARG A 44 56.72 7.37 -24.13
C ARG A 44 55.35 7.06 -24.74
N CYS A 45 55.31 6.58 -25.98
CA CYS A 45 54.06 6.16 -26.63
C CYS A 45 53.35 5.05 -25.84
N LEU A 46 54.09 4.06 -25.33
CA LEU A 46 53.51 3.00 -24.50
C LEU A 46 52.91 3.55 -23.19
N TRP A 47 53.63 4.43 -22.48
CA TRP A 47 53.09 5.07 -21.27
C TRP A 47 51.87 5.95 -21.54
N ILE A 48 51.85 6.67 -22.67
CA ILE A 48 50.68 7.44 -23.11
C ILE A 48 49.48 6.51 -23.35
N VAL A 49 49.68 5.41 -24.07
CA VAL A 49 48.61 4.44 -24.34
C VAL A 49 48.07 3.83 -23.05
N PHE A 50 48.93 3.43 -22.12
CA PHE A 50 48.48 2.90 -20.83
C PHE A 50 47.78 3.95 -19.97
N PHE A 51 48.27 5.18 -19.97
CA PHE A 51 47.66 6.28 -19.23
C PHE A 51 46.27 6.63 -19.78
N ILE A 52 46.13 6.78 -21.11
CA ILE A 52 44.85 7.04 -21.76
C ILE A 52 43.90 5.84 -21.59
N GLY A 53 44.40 4.61 -21.72
CA GLY A 53 43.63 3.40 -21.52
C GLY A 53 43.09 3.28 -20.08
N SER A 54 43.93 3.53 -19.08
CA SER A 54 43.54 3.53 -17.67
C SER A 54 42.53 4.62 -17.35
N PHE A 55 42.74 5.84 -17.86
CA PHE A 55 41.80 6.96 -17.68
C PHE A 55 40.45 6.69 -18.34
N SER A 56 40.44 6.16 -19.57
CA SER A 56 39.21 5.83 -20.29
C SER A 56 38.43 4.73 -19.57
N PHE A 57 39.11 3.68 -19.09
CA PHE A 57 38.49 2.62 -18.31
C PHE A 57 37.88 3.15 -17.00
N LEU A 58 38.60 4.04 -16.31
CA LEU A 58 38.09 4.70 -15.10
C LEU A 58 36.81 5.49 -15.39
N VAL A 59 36.79 6.31 -16.45
CA VAL A 59 35.60 7.10 -16.83
C VAL A 59 34.41 6.19 -17.14
N LEU A 60 34.62 5.10 -17.89
CA LEU A 60 33.55 4.14 -18.21
C LEU A 60 32.94 3.53 -16.94
N VAL A 61 33.78 3.06 -16.01
CA VAL A 61 33.30 2.48 -14.74
C VAL A 61 32.60 3.55 -13.90
N CYS A 62 33.14 4.76 -13.83
CA CYS A 62 32.51 5.85 -13.08
C CYS A 62 31.13 6.21 -13.64
N VAL A 63 30.99 6.34 -14.97
CA VAL A 63 29.69 6.64 -15.60
C VAL A 63 28.69 5.53 -15.33
N ASP A 64 29.08 4.27 -15.50
CA ASP A 64 28.22 3.11 -15.23
C ASP A 64 27.75 3.08 -13.76
N ARG A 65 28.66 3.31 -12.80
CA ARG A 65 28.31 3.36 -11.38
C ARG A 65 27.44 4.57 -11.01
N VAL A 66 27.67 5.74 -11.61
CA VAL A 66 26.83 6.93 -11.42
C VAL A 66 25.44 6.70 -12.00
N GLN A 67 25.33 6.12 -13.20
CA GLN A 67 24.04 5.75 -13.79
C GLN A 67 23.29 4.74 -12.91
N PHE A 68 23.97 3.70 -12.43
CA PHE A 68 23.38 2.73 -11.51
C PHE A 68 22.94 3.36 -10.19
N TYR A 69 23.73 4.29 -9.63
CA TYR A 69 23.35 5.04 -8.43
C TYR A 69 22.09 5.89 -8.68
N LEU A 70 22.01 6.58 -9.82
CA LEU A 70 20.88 7.41 -10.20
C LEU A 70 19.62 6.62 -10.60
N GLN A 71 19.72 5.30 -10.77
CA GLN A 71 18.55 4.41 -10.91
C GLN A 71 17.87 4.12 -9.57
N TYR A 72 18.47 4.55 -8.45
CA TYR A 72 17.98 4.32 -7.08
C TYR A 72 17.52 2.87 -6.81
N PRO A 73 18.36 1.85 -7.10
CA PRO A 73 18.01 0.48 -6.79
C PRO A 73 17.95 0.27 -5.27
N HIS A 74 16.94 -0.44 -4.80
CA HIS A 74 16.78 -0.81 -3.39
C HIS A 74 16.72 -2.33 -3.26
N VAL A 75 17.24 -2.85 -2.15
CA VAL A 75 17.15 -4.27 -1.79
C VAL A 75 16.38 -4.36 -0.48
N THR A 76 15.35 -5.19 -0.45
CA THR A 76 14.56 -5.44 0.75
C THR A 76 15.17 -6.61 1.54
N LYS A 77 15.40 -6.39 2.84
CA LYS A 77 15.79 -7.45 3.77
C LYS A 77 14.55 -7.90 4.53
N LEU A 78 14.28 -9.20 4.52
CA LEU A 78 13.18 -9.81 5.28
C LEU A 78 13.76 -10.43 6.54
N ASP A 79 13.30 -9.97 7.70
CA ASP A 79 13.65 -10.52 9.02
C ASP A 79 12.36 -10.91 9.75
N GLU A 80 12.32 -12.10 10.33
CA GLU A 80 11.23 -12.56 11.20
C GLU A 80 11.69 -12.45 12.66
N VAL A 81 11.08 -11.54 13.42
CA VAL A 81 11.40 -11.29 14.82
C VAL A 81 10.19 -11.62 15.68
N THR A 82 10.39 -12.41 16.74
CA THR A 82 9.33 -12.67 17.72
C THR A 82 9.32 -11.54 18.75
N ALA A 83 8.28 -10.71 18.72
CA ALA A 83 8.04 -9.68 19.72
C ALA A 83 7.19 -10.23 20.89
N PRO A 84 7.56 -9.95 22.16
CA PRO A 84 6.80 -10.42 23.32
C PRO A 84 5.43 -9.76 23.45
N MET A 85 5.30 -8.51 22.98
CA MET A 85 4.05 -7.77 22.89
C MET A 85 3.85 -7.24 21.47
N MET A 86 2.64 -7.39 20.94
CA MET A 86 2.23 -6.88 19.63
C MET A 86 0.83 -6.29 19.73
N THR A 87 0.57 -5.20 19.01
CA THR A 87 -0.78 -4.65 18.92
C THR A 87 -1.67 -5.62 18.15
N PHE A 88 -2.83 -5.97 18.72
CA PHE A 88 -3.79 -6.82 18.02
C PHE A 88 -4.39 -6.04 16.84
N PRO A 89 -4.47 -6.64 15.63
CA PRO A 89 -4.98 -5.93 14.48
C PRO A 89 -6.48 -5.66 14.63
N ALA A 90 -6.94 -4.66 13.90
CA ALA A 90 -8.37 -4.45 13.72
C ALA A 90 -8.94 -5.60 12.86
N VAL A 91 -9.93 -6.31 13.39
CA VAL A 91 -10.66 -7.37 12.69
C VAL A 91 -11.97 -6.80 12.21
N THR A 92 -12.16 -6.78 10.89
CA THR A 92 -13.42 -6.36 10.27
C THR A 92 -14.13 -7.56 9.66
N PHE A 93 -15.38 -7.77 10.06
CA PHE A 93 -16.24 -8.81 9.49
C PHE A 93 -17.55 -8.19 9.00
N CYS A 94 -18.04 -8.72 7.89
CA CYS A 94 -19.28 -8.29 7.25
C CYS A 94 -20.12 -9.52 6.97
N ASN A 95 -21.42 -9.44 7.25
CA ASN A 95 -22.36 -10.44 6.78
C ASN A 95 -22.42 -10.39 5.25
N LEU A 96 -22.36 -11.55 4.58
CA LEU A 96 -22.51 -11.60 3.12
C LEU A 96 -23.89 -11.13 2.67
N ASN A 97 -24.89 -11.25 3.54
CA ASN A 97 -26.18 -10.62 3.33
C ASN A 97 -26.12 -9.13 3.70
N ALA A 98 -26.27 -8.25 2.71
CA ALA A 98 -26.15 -6.81 2.89
C ALA A 98 -27.29 -6.19 3.71
N PHE A 99 -28.48 -6.80 3.70
CA PHE A 99 -29.65 -6.26 4.39
C PHE A 99 -30.59 -7.37 4.89
N ARG A 100 -31.27 -7.11 6.00
CA ARG A 100 -32.32 -7.96 6.55
C ARG A 100 -33.63 -7.72 5.80
N PHE A 101 -34.09 -8.71 5.03
CA PHE A 101 -35.34 -8.62 4.26
C PHE A 101 -36.55 -8.21 5.12
N SER A 102 -36.62 -8.68 6.36
CA SER A 102 -37.68 -8.32 7.31
C SER A 102 -37.76 -6.81 7.62
N ARG A 103 -36.64 -6.09 7.53
CA ARG A 103 -36.56 -4.64 7.81
C ARG A 103 -36.78 -3.77 6.57
N VAL A 104 -36.81 -4.36 5.36
CA VAL A 104 -37.05 -3.62 4.11
C VAL A 104 -38.50 -3.19 4.01
N THR A 105 -38.74 -1.91 3.74
CA THR A 105 -40.08 -1.34 3.58
C THR A 105 -40.47 -1.18 2.11
N ARG A 106 -41.76 -0.90 1.86
CA ARG A 106 -42.26 -0.56 0.51
C ARG A 106 -41.56 0.67 -0.07
N ASN A 107 -41.24 1.68 0.75
CA ASN A 107 -40.51 2.87 0.30
C ASN A 107 -39.08 2.52 -0.12
N ASP A 108 -38.41 1.65 0.63
CA ASP A 108 -37.06 1.20 0.31
C ASP A 108 -37.04 0.43 -1.02
N LEU A 109 -38.01 -0.46 -1.22
CA LEU A 109 -38.13 -1.24 -2.44
C LEU A 109 -38.46 -0.35 -3.66
N TYR A 110 -39.23 0.72 -3.47
CA TYR A 110 -39.52 1.70 -4.52
C TYR A 110 -38.25 2.43 -4.99
N HIS A 111 -37.37 2.85 -4.07
CA HIS A 111 -36.18 3.64 -4.43
C HIS A 111 -34.94 2.79 -4.75
N ALA A 112 -34.74 1.67 -4.03
CA ALA A 112 -33.54 0.84 -4.13
C ALA A 112 -33.82 -0.57 -4.67
N GLY A 113 -35.06 -0.93 -5.00
CA GLY A 113 -35.40 -2.30 -5.43
C GLY A 113 -34.64 -2.78 -6.67
N GLU A 114 -34.40 -1.89 -7.63
CA GLU A 114 -33.56 -2.19 -8.80
C GLU A 114 -32.08 -2.37 -8.42
N LEU A 115 -31.54 -1.48 -7.57
CA LEU A 115 -30.17 -1.55 -7.06
C LEU A 115 -29.91 -2.84 -6.27
N LEU A 116 -30.92 -3.31 -5.53
CA LEU A 116 -30.86 -4.57 -4.77
C LEU A 116 -31.11 -5.82 -5.64
N ALA A 117 -31.31 -5.64 -6.95
CA ALA A 117 -31.67 -6.69 -7.91
C ALA A 117 -32.97 -7.44 -7.57
N LEU A 118 -33.85 -6.86 -6.76
CA LEU A 118 -35.17 -7.42 -6.42
C LEU A 118 -36.24 -7.04 -7.46
N LEU A 119 -36.14 -5.83 -8.00
CA LEU A 119 -37.03 -5.31 -9.04
C LEU A 119 -36.27 -5.07 -10.35
N ASN A 120 -37.00 -5.12 -11.46
CA ASN A 120 -36.52 -4.66 -12.77
C ASN A 120 -36.84 -3.17 -12.97
N GLY A 121 -36.35 -2.55 -14.05
CA GLY A 121 -36.62 -1.14 -14.39
C GLY A 121 -38.11 -0.80 -14.65
N ARG A 122 -39.00 -1.79 -14.63
CA ARG A 122 -40.47 -1.64 -14.67
C ARG A 122 -41.15 -1.75 -13.31
N TYR A 123 -40.38 -1.84 -12.21
CA TYR A 123 -40.89 -2.07 -10.85
C TYR A 123 -41.60 -3.43 -10.66
N GLU A 124 -41.26 -4.42 -11.47
CA GLU A 124 -41.75 -5.80 -11.38
C GLU A 124 -40.72 -6.69 -10.67
N ILE A 125 -41.19 -7.69 -9.93
CA ILE A 125 -40.35 -8.64 -9.20
C ILE A 125 -39.52 -9.49 -10.18
N ARG A 126 -38.21 -9.56 -9.96
CA ARG A 126 -37.29 -10.42 -10.72
C ARG A 126 -37.30 -11.86 -10.19
N ASP A 127 -37.01 -12.81 -11.07
CA ASP A 127 -36.69 -14.20 -10.72
C ASP A 127 -37.67 -14.86 -9.74
N THR A 128 -38.98 -14.69 -9.97
CA THR A 128 -40.06 -15.19 -9.11
C THR A 128 -40.01 -16.70 -8.84
N HIS A 129 -39.37 -17.47 -9.71
CA HIS A 129 -39.23 -18.93 -9.59
C HIS A 129 -38.11 -19.38 -8.64
N LEU A 130 -37.20 -18.48 -8.25
CA LEU A 130 -36.08 -18.80 -7.35
C LEU A 130 -36.36 -18.43 -5.89
N VAL A 131 -37.51 -17.79 -5.62
CA VAL A 131 -37.88 -17.28 -4.31
C VAL A 131 -38.85 -18.25 -3.63
N GLU A 132 -38.62 -18.54 -2.36
CA GLU A 132 -39.55 -19.32 -1.53
C GLU A 132 -40.94 -18.67 -1.53
N GLU A 133 -42.00 -19.48 -1.57
CA GLU A 133 -43.38 -19.00 -1.71
C GLU A 133 -43.77 -17.99 -0.61
N SER A 134 -43.37 -18.26 0.64
CA SER A 134 -43.61 -17.39 1.81
C SER A 134 -42.97 -16.00 1.66
N VAL A 135 -41.74 -15.95 1.12
CA VAL A 135 -40.99 -14.71 0.88
C VAL A 135 -41.57 -13.97 -0.31
N LEU A 136 -41.99 -14.71 -1.35
CA LEU A 136 -42.61 -14.16 -2.54
C LEU A 136 -43.94 -13.46 -2.23
N GLU A 137 -44.78 -14.02 -1.36
CA GLU A 137 -46.01 -13.37 -0.90
C GLU A 137 -45.72 -12.03 -0.20
N THR A 138 -44.73 -12.03 0.69
CA THR A 138 -44.30 -10.82 1.40
C THR A 138 -43.77 -9.77 0.41
N LEU A 139 -43.01 -10.21 -0.60
CA LEU A 139 -42.46 -9.34 -1.63
C LEU A 139 -43.55 -8.74 -2.51
N LYS A 140 -44.56 -9.52 -2.92
CA LYS A 140 -45.72 -9.03 -3.68
C LYS A 140 -46.47 -7.92 -2.93
N VAL A 141 -46.69 -8.10 -1.63
CA VAL A 141 -47.32 -7.06 -0.80
C VAL A 141 -46.43 -5.82 -0.73
N LYS A 142 -45.12 -5.97 -0.54
CA LYS A 142 -44.19 -4.82 -0.47
C LYS A 142 -43.98 -4.14 -1.83
N ALA A 143 -44.13 -4.85 -2.94
CA ALA A 143 -43.97 -4.35 -4.31
C ALA A 143 -45.26 -3.83 -4.96
N ASP A 144 -46.37 -3.74 -4.22
CA ASP A 144 -47.58 -3.08 -4.71
C ASP A 144 -47.47 -1.56 -4.59
N PHE A 145 -47.25 -0.91 -5.74
CA PHE A 145 -47.07 0.54 -5.85
C PHE A 145 -48.30 1.28 -6.40
N LEU A 146 -49.42 0.61 -6.68
CA LEU A 146 -50.57 1.21 -7.39
C LEU A 146 -51.16 2.44 -6.69
N THR A 147 -51.17 2.44 -5.36
CA THR A 147 -51.68 3.55 -4.53
C THR A 147 -50.59 4.16 -3.64
N PHE A 148 -49.32 3.85 -3.93
CA PHE A 148 -48.20 4.23 -3.07
C PHE A 148 -47.77 5.69 -3.32
N LYS A 149 -47.59 6.45 -2.23
CA LYS A 149 -47.01 7.79 -2.26
C LYS A 149 -45.58 7.72 -1.72
N PRO A 150 -44.54 7.91 -2.57
CA PRO A 150 -43.15 7.84 -2.14
C PRO A 150 -42.83 8.89 -1.08
N ARG A 151 -41.99 8.50 -0.12
CA ARG A 151 -41.42 9.38 0.90
C ARG A 151 -39.94 9.65 0.58
N PRO A 152 -39.34 10.73 1.14
CA PRO A 152 -37.91 10.97 1.03
C PRO A 152 -37.12 9.73 1.44
N PHE A 153 -36.02 9.46 0.73
CA PHE A 153 -35.21 8.28 0.93
C PHE A 153 -33.73 8.67 1.02
N ASN A 154 -33.01 8.02 1.94
CA ASN A 154 -31.60 8.24 2.17
C ASN A 154 -30.89 6.88 2.27
N MET A 155 -29.92 6.64 1.40
CA MET A 155 -29.15 5.39 1.37
C MET A 155 -28.45 5.10 2.70
N ARG A 156 -27.96 6.12 3.42
CA ARG A 156 -27.29 5.92 4.72
C ARG A 156 -28.26 5.40 5.77
N GLU A 157 -29.43 6.01 5.88
CA GLU A 157 -30.50 5.57 6.78
C GLU A 157 -30.98 4.16 6.42
N PHE A 158 -31.08 3.86 5.12
CA PHE A 158 -31.44 2.54 4.64
C PHE A 158 -30.44 1.48 5.12
N TYR A 159 -29.14 1.71 4.97
CA TYR A 159 -28.12 0.76 5.43
C TYR A 159 -28.08 0.63 6.96
N ASP A 160 -28.14 1.74 7.70
CA ASP A 160 -28.11 1.72 9.16
C ASP A 160 -29.32 0.96 9.75
N ARG A 161 -30.50 1.08 9.13
CA ARG A 161 -31.73 0.42 9.60
C ARG A 161 -31.86 -1.03 9.13
N THR A 162 -31.53 -1.31 7.88
CA THR A 162 -31.74 -2.64 7.27
C THR A 162 -30.53 -3.56 7.43
N GLY A 163 -29.35 -3.01 7.72
CA GLY A 163 -28.15 -3.78 8.02
C GLY A 163 -28.33 -4.73 9.20
N HIS A 164 -27.44 -5.71 9.30
CA HIS A 164 -27.44 -6.67 10.41
C HIS A 164 -26.92 -6.00 11.70
N ASP A 165 -27.63 -6.21 12.80
CA ASP A 165 -27.19 -5.74 14.13
C ASP A 165 -26.26 -6.77 14.75
N ILE A 166 -25.13 -6.34 15.30
CA ILE A 166 -24.18 -7.24 15.96
C ILE A 166 -24.79 -7.89 17.20
N LYS A 167 -25.72 -7.24 17.89
CA LYS A 167 -26.40 -7.82 19.06
C LYS A 167 -27.17 -9.10 18.71
N ASP A 168 -27.65 -9.18 17.48
CA ASP A 168 -28.39 -10.35 16.97
C ASP A 168 -27.46 -11.44 16.41
N MET A 169 -26.22 -11.09 16.05
CA MET A 169 -25.24 -12.01 15.44
C MET A 169 -24.21 -12.55 16.44
N LEU A 170 -23.83 -11.75 17.44
CA LEU A 170 -22.81 -12.08 18.42
C LEU A 170 -23.37 -13.03 19.48
N LEU A 171 -23.17 -14.34 19.28
CA LEU A 171 -23.57 -15.35 20.26
C LEU A 171 -22.63 -15.38 21.46
N SER A 172 -21.31 -15.32 21.21
CA SER A 172 -20.29 -15.21 22.25
C SER A 172 -19.01 -14.62 21.69
N CYS A 173 -18.28 -13.91 22.53
CA CYS A 173 -17.06 -13.20 22.15
C CYS A 173 -16.06 -13.28 23.29
N TYR A 174 -14.84 -13.72 22.99
CA TYR A 174 -13.75 -13.73 23.96
C TYR A 174 -12.47 -13.19 23.36
N TYR A 175 -11.82 -12.28 24.08
CA TYR A 175 -10.49 -11.79 23.78
C TYR A 175 -9.57 -12.05 24.97
N ARG A 176 -8.50 -12.84 24.77
CA ARG A 176 -7.57 -13.25 25.85
C ARG A 176 -8.27 -13.91 27.05
N GLY A 177 -9.35 -14.64 26.80
CA GLY A 177 -10.19 -15.26 27.84
C GLY A 177 -11.14 -14.30 28.56
N VAL A 178 -11.17 -13.02 28.20
CA VAL A 178 -12.12 -12.02 28.72
C VAL A 178 -13.30 -11.93 27.76
N GLU A 179 -14.51 -11.95 28.30
CA GLU A 179 -15.73 -11.80 27.51
C GLU A 179 -15.83 -10.38 26.91
N CYS A 180 -16.13 -10.29 25.62
CA CYS A 180 -16.40 -9.05 24.91
C CYS A 180 -17.89 -8.90 24.59
N SER A 181 -18.32 -7.65 24.41
CA SER A 181 -19.71 -7.28 24.19
C SER A 181 -19.90 -6.63 22.82
N ALA A 182 -21.16 -6.47 22.41
CA ALA A 182 -21.52 -5.70 21.22
C ALA A 182 -21.00 -4.26 21.22
N GLU A 183 -20.72 -3.67 22.39
CA GLU A 183 -20.23 -2.30 22.55
C GLU A 183 -18.75 -2.16 22.16
N ASP A 184 -18.01 -3.27 22.17
CA ASP A 184 -16.61 -3.32 21.75
C ASP A 184 -16.44 -3.31 20.22
N PHE A 185 -17.55 -3.38 19.48
CA PHE A 185 -17.58 -3.35 18.02
C PHE A 185 -18.02 -1.98 17.52
N THR A 186 -17.30 -1.49 16.51
CA THR A 186 -17.64 -0.25 15.82
C THR A 186 -18.23 -0.55 14.45
N VAL A 187 -19.31 0.14 14.11
CA VAL A 187 -19.97 0.01 12.81
C VAL A 187 -19.18 0.81 11.78
N VAL A 188 -18.79 0.15 10.69
CA VAL A 188 -18.08 0.75 9.56
C VAL A 188 -18.77 0.41 8.24
N SER A 189 -18.91 1.39 7.36
CA SER A 189 -19.44 1.15 6.01
C SER A 189 -18.31 0.74 5.06
N GLN A 190 -18.37 -0.46 4.48
CA GLN A 190 -17.40 -0.90 3.47
C GLN A 190 -18.09 -1.41 2.20
N HIS A 191 -17.36 -1.39 1.09
CA HIS A 191 -17.79 -2.02 -0.15
C HIS A 191 -17.39 -3.50 -0.16
N VAL A 192 -18.37 -4.39 -0.25
CA VAL A 192 -18.20 -5.84 -0.39
C VAL A 192 -18.92 -6.28 -1.67
N HIS A 193 -18.19 -6.83 -2.64
CA HIS A 193 -18.74 -7.24 -3.95
C HIS A 193 -19.61 -6.14 -4.60
N ASP A 194 -19.06 -4.94 -4.76
CA ASP A 194 -19.71 -3.76 -5.35
C ASP A 194 -20.95 -3.25 -4.60
N ARG A 195 -21.25 -3.79 -3.42
CA ARG A 195 -22.35 -3.34 -2.54
C ARG A 195 -21.82 -2.76 -1.26
N VAL A 196 -22.39 -1.64 -0.80
CA VAL A 196 -22.10 -1.13 0.54
C VAL A 196 -22.77 -2.05 1.54
N SER A 197 -21.99 -2.57 2.49
CA SER A 197 -22.46 -3.37 3.60
C SER A 197 -22.03 -2.71 4.92
N LEU A 198 -22.89 -2.86 5.93
CA LEU A 198 -22.52 -2.56 7.31
C LEU A 198 -21.58 -3.67 7.80
N CYS A 199 -20.38 -3.30 8.17
CA CYS A 199 -19.36 -4.17 8.71
C CYS A 199 -19.02 -3.76 10.14
N LEU A 200 -18.44 -4.68 10.89
CA LEU A 200 -18.12 -4.49 12.29
C LEU A 200 -16.63 -4.63 12.49
N CYS A 201 -16.04 -3.67 13.17
CA CYS A 201 -14.62 -3.61 13.43
C CYS A 201 -14.35 -3.69 14.94
N CYS A 202 -13.59 -4.72 15.35
CA CYS A 202 -13.10 -4.90 16.71
C CYS A 202 -11.57 -4.72 16.73
N GLY A 203 -11.03 -4.11 17.79
CA GLY A 203 -9.58 -4.09 18.02
C GLY A 203 -8.84 -2.76 17.86
N THR A 204 -9.54 -1.61 17.84
CA THR A 204 -8.87 -0.30 17.68
C THR A 204 -7.94 0.11 18.86
N ARG A 205 -7.91 -0.64 19.98
CA ARG A 205 -7.06 -0.34 21.16
C ARG A 205 -6.53 -1.56 21.94
N MET A 206 -6.49 -2.75 21.36
CA MET A 206 -6.11 -3.97 22.12
C MET A 206 -4.63 -4.34 21.94
N ILE A 207 -3.91 -4.52 23.05
CA ILE A 207 -2.49 -4.93 23.10
C ILE A 207 -2.42 -6.44 23.41
N CYS A 208 -1.79 -7.21 22.54
CA CYS A 208 -1.56 -8.65 22.71
C CYS A 208 -0.19 -8.91 23.35
N SER A 209 -0.11 -9.85 24.30
CA SER A 209 1.13 -10.33 24.92
C SER A 209 1.11 -11.85 24.96
N GLU A 210 2.24 -12.45 24.55
CA GLU A 210 2.55 -13.90 24.48
C GLU A 210 1.68 -14.78 23.55
N LYS A 211 2.35 -15.73 22.86
CA LYS A 211 1.74 -16.69 21.93
C LYS A 211 1.21 -17.90 22.72
N GLY A 212 -0.10 -17.95 22.98
CA GLY A 212 -0.79 -19.12 23.55
C GLY A 212 -2.15 -19.31 22.87
N LEU A 213 -2.70 -20.53 22.87
CA LEU A 213 -4.00 -20.85 22.24
C LEU A 213 -5.18 -19.99 22.77
N ASN A 214 -5.02 -19.38 23.95
CA ASN A 214 -6.03 -18.53 24.60
C ASN A 214 -5.81 -17.02 24.36
N THR A 215 -4.83 -16.60 23.54
CA THR A 215 -4.54 -15.18 23.29
C THR A 215 -5.12 -14.63 21.99
N SER A 216 -5.82 -15.46 21.22
CA SER A 216 -6.56 -15.06 20.01
C SER A 216 -7.97 -14.58 20.32
N LEU A 217 -8.54 -13.78 19.41
CA LEU A 217 -9.97 -13.45 19.42
C LEU A 217 -10.75 -14.72 19.05
N GLY A 218 -11.47 -15.28 20.02
CA GLY A 218 -12.42 -16.37 19.81
C GLY A 218 -13.80 -15.78 19.57
N VAL A 219 -14.23 -15.74 18.31
CA VAL A 219 -15.62 -15.45 17.95
C VAL A 219 -16.25 -16.77 17.52
N PHE A 220 -17.15 -17.31 18.34
CA PHE A 220 -17.94 -18.48 17.96
C PHE A 220 -19.17 -18.01 17.20
N GLU A 221 -19.03 -17.89 15.88
CA GLU A 221 -20.15 -17.71 14.96
C GLU A 221 -20.60 -19.07 14.41
N PHE A 222 -21.81 -19.47 14.76
CA PHE A 222 -22.56 -20.42 13.94
C PHE A 222 -23.10 -19.63 12.76
N LEU A 223 -22.46 -19.60 11.57
CA LEU A 223 -23.12 -19.23 10.30
C LEU A 223 -22.21 -19.41 9.07
N LYS A 224 -22.72 -20.12 8.06
CA LYS A 224 -22.05 -20.57 6.82
C LYS A 224 -21.68 -19.47 5.81
N SER A 225 -21.69 -18.17 6.15
CA SER A 225 -21.67 -17.11 5.11
C SER A 225 -21.13 -15.74 5.57
N PHE A 226 -19.85 -15.66 5.95
CA PHE A 226 -19.18 -14.39 6.29
C PHE A 226 -17.91 -14.15 5.47
N PHE A 227 -17.53 -12.89 5.31
CA PHE A 227 -16.23 -12.47 4.77
C PHE A 227 -15.44 -11.75 5.86
N ILE A 228 -14.20 -12.18 6.09
CA ILE A 228 -13.31 -11.64 7.12
C ILE A 228 -12.16 -10.91 6.43
N VAL A 229 -11.98 -9.64 6.76
CA VAL A 229 -10.84 -8.84 6.30
C VAL A 229 -9.99 -8.49 7.52
N ALA A 230 -8.81 -9.09 7.60
CA ALA A 230 -7.78 -8.68 8.56
C ALA A 230 -6.92 -7.59 7.93
N HIS A 231 -6.87 -6.42 8.55
CA HIS A 231 -5.93 -5.37 8.16
C HIS A 231 -4.64 -5.55 8.98
N ASN A 232 -3.53 -5.82 8.28
CA ASN A 232 -2.16 -6.14 8.75
C ASN A 232 -1.83 -7.64 8.89
N SER A 233 -0.55 -7.95 8.60
CA SER A 233 0.07 -9.28 8.46
C SER A 233 0.13 -10.15 9.74
N CYS A 234 -0.74 -9.91 10.72
CA CYS A 234 -0.83 -10.73 11.91
C CYS A 234 -1.89 -11.82 11.69
N PHE A 235 -1.46 -13.09 11.62
CA PHE A 235 -2.36 -14.23 11.50
C PHE A 235 -3.37 -14.23 12.66
N CYS A 236 -4.64 -13.92 12.36
CA CYS A 236 -5.76 -14.21 13.23
C CYS A 236 -6.19 -15.66 12.98
N LEU A 237 -5.90 -16.55 13.92
CA LEU A 237 -6.59 -17.84 14.02
C LEU A 237 -7.97 -17.56 14.62
N LEU A 238 -8.93 -17.20 13.76
CA LEU A 238 -10.34 -17.29 14.09
C LEU A 238 -10.70 -18.78 14.13
N PHE A 239 -10.82 -19.31 15.34
CA PHE A 239 -11.36 -20.65 15.55
C PHE A 239 -12.87 -20.59 15.28
N VAL A 240 -13.25 -20.86 14.04
CA VAL A 240 -14.61 -21.25 13.69
C VAL A 240 -14.72 -22.74 14.02
N SER A 241 -15.12 -23.07 15.25
CA SER A 241 -15.41 -24.45 15.60
C SER A 241 -16.66 -24.90 14.87
N GLY A 242 -16.47 -25.59 13.75
CA GLY A 242 -17.55 -26.27 13.04
C GLY A 242 -18.05 -27.48 13.83
N LEU A 243 -19.36 -27.53 14.04
CA LEU A 243 -20.13 -28.75 14.30
C LEU A 243 -20.73 -29.22 12.99
#